data_AF-Q4TAR9-F1
#
_entry.id   AF-Q4TAR9-F1
#
_cell.length_a   1.000
_cell.length_b   1.000
_cell.length_c   1.000
_cell.angle_alpha   90.00
_cell.angle_beta   90.00
_cell.angle_gamma   90.00
#
_symmetry.space_group_name_H-M   'P 1'
#
loop_
_entity.id
_entity.type
_entity.pdbx_description
1 polymer ?
#
loop_
_entity_poly.entity_id
_entity_poly.type
_entity_poly.pdbx_seq_one_letter_code
_entity_poly.pdbx_strand_id
1 'polypeptide(L)'
;ENSTIFSSLPTSDVDATGKKRYIAPHVIYKTDKRPEEPCSITSSLSYFPDEEANDLNVTSPPRIPPSNLTVVTVEGCPSFVILDWQKSDNETTEYEIHSTTKGERGVEKSVVTTNQTHTAVENLKPESNYEFTVTPKNELGAGPPTDPVSFSTESGKFQNSTDAAYSECHGRMFVKRTWYRKFVGIQLCNSLRYQIYLSDSLNGKFYNIGDLTGQGEDHCQFVDSFLDGNTGSQVPVNELPKRPGFYRAMRHEPVTFGEVGGNSRATYVGWYECGTPIPGKW
;
A
#
# COMPACT_ATOMS: atom_id res chain seq x y z
N GLU A 1 -29.38 -0.14 -13.28
CA GLU A 1 -29.92 -0.83 -12.09
C GLU A 1 -29.13 -0.34 -10.89
N ASN A 2 -29.79 0.07 -9.80
CA ASN A 2 -29.14 0.58 -8.58
C ASN A 2 -28.51 -0.60 -7.82
N SER A 3 -27.36 -1.08 -8.27
CA SER A 3 -26.51 -1.94 -7.43
C SER A 3 -25.92 -1.07 -6.32
N THR A 4 -26.26 -1.38 -5.06
CA THR A 4 -25.61 -0.76 -3.91
C THR A 4 -24.12 -1.08 -3.96
N ILE A 5 -23.28 -0.05 -3.90
CA ILE A 5 -21.80 -0.14 -4.01
C ILE A 5 -21.22 -1.12 -2.98
N PHE A 6 -21.89 -1.21 -1.83
CA PHE A 6 -21.57 -2.12 -0.73
C PHE A 6 -22.58 -3.28 -0.67
N SER A 7 -22.07 -4.47 -0.39
CA SER A 7 -22.83 -5.71 -0.29
C SER A 7 -22.27 -6.60 0.81
N SER A 8 -23.12 -7.34 1.53
CA SER A 8 -22.66 -8.34 2.50
C SER A 8 -22.09 -9.61 1.83
N LEU A 9 -22.28 -9.75 0.53
CA LEU A 9 -21.78 -10.86 -0.28
C LEU A 9 -20.89 -10.33 -1.42
N PRO A 10 -19.82 -11.07 -1.76
CA PRO A 10 -19.02 -10.74 -2.93
C PRO A 10 -19.82 -10.98 -4.22
N THR A 11 -19.42 -10.30 -5.28
CA THR A 11 -19.92 -10.47 -6.65
C THR A 11 -19.56 -11.85 -7.20
N SER A 12 -18.38 -12.37 -6.82
CA SER A 12 -17.94 -13.73 -7.12
C SER A 12 -17.54 -14.47 -5.83
N ASP A 13 -17.99 -15.70 -5.68
CA ASP A 13 -17.70 -16.52 -4.49
C ASP A 13 -16.22 -16.92 -4.37
N VAL A 14 -15.45 -16.80 -5.46
CA VAL A 14 -14.04 -17.17 -5.54
C VAL A 14 -13.16 -16.00 -5.96
N ASP A 15 -11.94 -15.99 -5.44
CA ASP A 15 -10.89 -15.04 -5.81
C ASP A 15 -10.18 -15.41 -7.13
N ALA A 16 -9.20 -14.62 -7.52
CA ALA A 16 -8.47 -14.78 -8.79
C ALA A 16 -7.68 -16.10 -8.91
N THR A 17 -7.44 -16.82 -7.80
CA THR A 17 -6.80 -18.16 -7.84
C THR A 17 -7.81 -19.29 -7.71
N GLY A 18 -9.10 -18.98 -7.59
CA GLY A 18 -10.18 -19.95 -7.43
C GLY A 18 -10.44 -20.36 -5.97
N LYS A 19 -9.83 -19.68 -5.00
CA LYS A 19 -10.09 -19.93 -3.57
C LYS A 19 -11.35 -19.19 -3.14
N LYS A 20 -12.13 -19.80 -2.25
CA LYS A 20 -13.35 -19.17 -1.73
C LYS A 20 -13.02 -17.90 -0.95
N ARG A 21 -13.80 -16.84 -1.21
CA ARG A 21 -13.69 -15.57 -0.50
C ARG A 21 -14.19 -15.69 0.94
N TYR A 22 -13.62 -14.86 1.81
CA TYR A 22 -13.96 -14.86 3.23
C TYR A 22 -15.27 -14.11 3.48
N ILE A 23 -16.27 -14.80 4.02
CA ILE A 23 -17.57 -14.22 4.33
C ILE A 23 -17.81 -14.33 5.84
N ALA A 24 -18.15 -13.21 6.46
CA ALA A 24 -18.55 -13.14 7.87
C ALA A 24 -19.52 -11.97 8.09
N PRO A 25 -20.29 -11.96 9.19
CA PRO A 25 -21.32 -10.93 9.44
C PRO A 25 -20.78 -9.49 9.50
N HIS A 26 -19.52 -9.32 9.90
CA HIS A 26 -18.82 -8.03 9.99
C HIS A 26 -18.03 -7.68 8.72
N VAL A 27 -18.20 -8.42 7.62
CA VAL A 27 -17.47 -8.20 6.37
C VAL A 27 -18.41 -7.65 5.31
N ILE A 28 -17.99 -6.56 4.67
CA ILE A 28 -18.72 -5.91 3.58
C ILE A 28 -17.82 -5.84 2.35
N TYR A 29 -18.36 -6.19 1.20
CA TYR A 29 -17.71 -6.12 -0.10
C TYR A 29 -18.08 -4.83 -0.83
N LYS A 30 -17.07 -4.12 -1.29
CA LYS A 30 -17.19 -3.03 -2.26
C LYS A 30 -17.12 -3.64 -3.67
N THR A 31 -18.22 -3.53 -4.42
CA THR A 31 -18.48 -4.32 -5.65
C THR A 31 -18.49 -3.48 -6.94
N ASP A 32 -18.35 -2.16 -6.84
CA ASP A 32 -18.33 -1.21 -7.97
C ASP A 32 -17.00 -1.18 -8.74
N LYS A 33 -15.92 -1.74 -8.18
CA LYS A 33 -14.60 -1.77 -8.81
C LYS A 33 -14.62 -2.72 -10.00
N ARG A 34 -14.28 -2.23 -11.20
CA ARG A 34 -14.15 -3.10 -12.37
C ARG A 34 -12.88 -3.97 -12.30
N PRO A 35 -12.86 -5.16 -12.92
CA PRO A 35 -11.68 -6.04 -12.91
C PRO A 35 -10.40 -5.37 -13.45
N GLU A 36 -10.53 -4.55 -14.50
CA GLU A 36 -9.44 -3.79 -15.13
C GLU A 36 -8.98 -2.57 -14.34
N GLU A 37 -9.79 -2.08 -13.40
CA GLU A 37 -9.47 -0.90 -12.60
C GLU A 37 -8.44 -1.24 -11.51
N PRO A 38 -7.48 -0.34 -11.25
CA PRO A 38 -6.49 -0.53 -10.20
C PRO A 38 -7.13 -0.44 -8.81
N CYS A 39 -6.59 -1.20 -7.86
CA CYS A 39 -6.93 -1.07 -6.45
C CYS A 39 -6.57 0.33 -5.93
N SER A 40 -7.52 1.06 -5.36
CA SER A 40 -7.27 2.42 -4.86
C SER A 40 -7.89 2.61 -3.48
N ILE A 41 -7.03 2.83 -2.49
CA ILE A 41 -7.44 3.17 -1.13
C ILE A 41 -8.20 4.49 -1.14
N THR A 42 -7.67 5.53 -1.80
CA THR A 42 -8.32 6.85 -1.88
C THR A 42 -9.72 6.79 -2.48
N SER A 43 -9.91 6.05 -3.57
CA SER A 43 -11.24 5.84 -4.18
C SER A 43 -12.17 5.06 -3.26
N SER A 44 -11.62 4.14 -2.45
CA SER A 44 -12.42 3.37 -1.52
C SER A 44 -12.80 4.20 -0.28
N LEU A 45 -11.89 5.03 0.21
CA LEU A 45 -12.11 5.95 1.33
C LEU A 45 -13.06 7.09 1.00
N SER A 46 -13.17 7.53 -0.27
CA SER A 46 -14.10 8.61 -0.64
C SER A 46 -15.58 8.32 -0.40
N TYR A 47 -15.93 7.06 -0.08
CA TYR A 47 -17.27 6.64 0.31
C TYR A 47 -17.54 6.74 1.82
N PHE A 48 -16.52 7.07 2.60
CA PHE A 48 -16.59 7.25 4.05
C PHE A 48 -16.40 8.74 4.33
N PRO A 49 -17.46 9.46 4.76
CA PRO A 49 -17.34 10.89 5.03
C PRO A 49 -16.47 11.11 6.28
N ASP A 50 -15.57 12.10 6.20
CA ASP A 50 -14.82 12.56 7.35
C ASP A 50 -15.76 13.26 8.35
N GLU A 51 -15.63 12.90 9.62
CA GLU A 51 -16.23 13.63 10.73
C GLU A 51 -15.41 14.92 10.98
N GLU A 52 -16.12 16.04 11.14
CA GLU A 52 -15.49 17.29 11.56
C GLU A 52 -14.97 17.15 12.99
N ALA A 53 -13.75 17.65 13.21
CA ALA A 53 -13.17 17.71 14.55
C ALA A 53 -14.00 18.66 15.42
N ASN A 54 -14.76 18.10 16.35
CA ASN A 54 -15.43 18.90 17.39
C ASN A 54 -14.48 19.12 18.55
N ASP A 55 -14.44 20.36 19.06
CA ASP A 55 -13.80 20.68 20.33
C ASP A 55 -14.58 20.02 21.47
N LEU A 56 -14.12 18.84 21.89
CA LEU A 56 -14.72 18.06 22.97
C LEU A 56 -14.06 18.43 24.30
N ASN A 57 -14.87 18.88 25.26
CA ASN A 57 -14.43 19.04 26.64
C ASN A 57 -14.46 17.69 27.35
N VAL A 58 -13.32 17.00 27.35
CA VAL A 58 -13.17 15.66 27.91
C VAL A 58 -13.05 15.74 29.44
N THR A 59 -13.76 14.87 30.15
CA THR A 59 -13.77 14.81 31.63
C THR A 59 -13.21 13.50 32.18
N SER A 60 -13.18 12.45 31.37
CA SER A 60 -12.56 11.16 31.75
C SER A 60 -12.10 10.37 30.52
N PRO A 61 -11.26 9.33 30.67
CA PRO A 61 -10.97 8.41 29.57
C PRO A 61 -12.25 7.78 28.99
N PRO A 62 -12.27 7.39 27.70
CA PRO A 62 -13.45 6.78 27.10
C PRO A 62 -13.79 5.49 27.84
N ARG A 63 -15.08 5.25 28.08
CA ARG A 63 -15.52 4.11 28.91
C ARG A 63 -16.26 3.05 28.12
N ILE A 64 -16.74 3.41 26.94
CA ILE A 64 -17.56 2.55 26.11
C ILE A 64 -16.74 2.19 24.86
N PRO A 65 -16.57 0.90 24.55
CA PRO A 65 -15.86 0.50 23.34
C PRO A 65 -16.67 0.91 22.10
N PRO A 66 -16.01 1.22 20.97
CA PRO A 66 -16.69 1.43 19.69
C PRO A 66 -17.58 0.23 19.35
N SER A 67 -18.62 0.48 18.56
CA SER A 67 -19.56 -0.58 18.18
C SER A 67 -19.57 -0.79 16.67
N ASN A 68 -20.11 -1.92 16.23
CA ASN A 68 -20.30 -2.24 14.82
C ASN A 68 -19.01 -2.11 13.98
N LEU A 69 -17.90 -2.68 14.48
CA LEU A 69 -16.65 -2.77 13.72
C LEU A 69 -16.84 -3.66 12.50
N THR A 70 -16.74 -3.07 11.32
CA THR A 70 -16.88 -3.73 10.03
C THR A 70 -15.57 -3.68 9.24
N VAL A 71 -15.32 -4.75 8.49
CA VAL A 71 -14.21 -4.86 7.55
C VAL A 71 -14.77 -4.71 6.15
N VAL A 72 -14.47 -3.58 5.52
CA VAL A 72 -14.84 -3.31 4.14
C VAL A 72 -13.68 -3.70 3.22
N THR A 73 -13.91 -4.68 2.36
CA THR A 73 -12.92 -5.22 1.44
C THR A 73 -13.32 -4.98 -0.01
N VAL A 74 -12.32 -4.86 -0.88
CA VAL A 74 -12.51 -4.67 -2.33
C VAL A 74 -12.03 -5.91 -3.04
N GLU A 75 -12.88 -6.48 -3.89
CA GLU A 75 -12.56 -7.71 -4.62
C GLU A 75 -11.28 -7.56 -5.45
N GLY A 76 -10.37 -8.53 -5.32
CA GLY A 76 -9.08 -8.53 -5.99
C GLY A 76 -8.04 -7.58 -5.38
N CYS A 77 -8.31 -6.97 -4.23
CA CYS A 77 -7.39 -6.07 -3.53
C CYS A 77 -6.99 -6.62 -2.16
N PRO A 78 -6.13 -7.66 -2.07
CA PRO A 78 -5.78 -8.30 -0.80
C PRO A 78 -4.81 -7.49 0.08
N SER A 79 -4.25 -6.38 -0.43
CA SER A 79 -3.20 -5.62 0.24
C SER A 79 -3.69 -4.58 1.23
N PHE A 80 -5.00 -4.29 1.26
CA PHE A 80 -5.60 -3.37 2.21
C PHE A 80 -7.06 -3.74 2.50
N VAL A 81 -7.56 -3.24 3.63
CA VAL A 81 -9.00 -3.19 3.95
C VAL A 81 -9.32 -1.81 4.52
N ILE A 82 -10.59 -1.43 4.49
CA ILE A 82 -11.09 -0.29 5.26
C ILE A 82 -11.79 -0.85 6.49
N LEU A 83 -11.43 -0.36 7.66
CA LEU A 83 -12.20 -0.60 8.88
C LEU A 83 -13.12 0.59 9.10
N ASP A 84 -14.37 0.30 9.44
CA ASP A 84 -15.41 1.29 9.72
C ASP A 84 -16.15 0.86 11.00
N TRP A 85 -16.40 1.82 11.89
CA TRP A 85 -17.05 1.56 13.17
C TRP A 85 -17.94 2.73 13.59
N GLN A 86 -18.80 2.48 14.58
CA GLN A 86 -19.63 3.51 15.18
C GLN A 86 -18.99 4.06 16.44
N LYS A 87 -18.94 5.39 16.52
CA LYS A 87 -18.52 6.12 17.72
C LYS A 87 -19.38 5.73 18.92
N SER A 88 -18.74 5.48 20.06
CA SER A 88 -19.36 4.96 21.27
C SER A 88 -19.73 6.02 22.30
N ASP A 89 -18.89 7.04 22.46
CA ASP A 89 -19.10 8.13 23.40
C ASP A 89 -18.59 9.46 22.84
N ASN A 90 -19.02 10.56 23.48
CA ASN A 90 -18.56 11.92 23.16
C ASN A 90 -17.25 12.28 23.87
N GLU A 91 -16.61 11.32 24.55
CA GLU A 91 -15.33 11.53 25.24
C GLU A 91 -14.15 11.07 24.37
N THR A 92 -14.41 10.35 23.27
CA THR A 92 -13.39 9.85 22.34
C THR A 92 -12.97 10.91 21.33
N THR A 93 -11.66 11.18 21.27
CA THR A 93 -11.03 12.12 20.32
C THR A 93 -10.19 11.40 19.27
N GLU A 94 -9.72 10.18 19.55
CA GLU A 94 -8.82 9.40 18.70
C GLU A 94 -9.11 7.89 18.84
N TYR A 95 -8.75 7.12 17.82
CA TYR A 95 -8.84 5.67 17.80
C TYR A 95 -7.49 5.04 17.47
N GLU A 96 -7.11 4.01 18.22
CA GLU A 96 -5.98 3.13 17.91
C GLU A 96 -6.50 1.79 17.37
N ILE A 97 -6.14 1.45 16.15
CA ILE A 97 -6.49 0.21 15.45
C ILE A 97 -5.33 -0.74 15.62
N HIS A 98 -5.58 -1.89 16.24
CA HIS A 98 -4.58 -2.94 16.39
C HIS A 98 -4.90 -4.06 15.41
N SER A 99 -3.95 -4.40 14.56
CA SER A 99 -4.03 -5.57 13.67
C SER A 99 -3.04 -6.63 14.12
N THR A 100 -3.48 -7.87 14.23
CA THR A 100 -2.62 -9.01 14.57
C THR A 100 -2.68 -10.06 13.47
N THR A 101 -1.52 -10.61 13.07
CA THR A 101 -1.44 -11.71 12.09
C THR A 101 -0.32 -12.70 12.46
N LYS A 102 -0.37 -13.90 11.88
CA LYS A 102 0.70 -14.89 12.01
C LYS A 102 1.74 -14.64 10.91
N GLY A 103 2.94 -14.20 11.31
CA GLY A 103 4.11 -14.07 10.45
C GLY A 103 5.05 -15.27 10.55
N GLU A 104 6.11 -15.24 9.74
CA GLU A 104 7.13 -16.31 9.69
C GLU A 104 7.90 -16.47 11.00
N ARG A 105 8.09 -15.36 11.73
CA ARG A 105 8.82 -15.30 13.00
C ARG A 105 7.91 -15.25 14.23
N GLY A 106 6.62 -15.59 14.06
CA GLY A 106 5.62 -15.53 15.12
C GLY A 106 4.55 -14.47 14.87
N VAL A 107 3.93 -13.98 15.94
CA VAL A 107 2.80 -13.04 15.84
C VAL A 107 3.30 -11.64 15.47
N GLU A 108 2.85 -11.12 14.33
CA GLU A 108 3.09 -9.75 13.89
C GLU A 108 1.93 -8.86 14.36
N LYS A 109 2.25 -7.70 14.93
CA LYS A 109 1.28 -6.69 15.35
C LYS A 109 1.55 -5.38 14.64
N SER A 110 0.50 -4.68 14.26
CA SER A 110 0.60 -3.32 13.71
C SER A 110 -0.45 -2.43 14.37
N VAL A 111 -0.14 -1.14 14.48
CA VAL A 111 -1.02 -0.14 15.08
C VAL A 111 -1.17 1.02 14.10
N VAL A 112 -2.41 1.42 13.85
CA VAL A 112 -2.78 2.59 13.05
C VAL A 112 -3.60 3.51 13.93
N THR A 113 -3.39 4.82 13.83
CA THR A 113 -4.11 5.80 14.64
C THR A 113 -4.88 6.75 13.73
N THR A 114 -6.11 7.09 14.10
CA THR A 114 -6.97 8.01 13.36
C THR A 114 -7.88 8.79 14.31
N ASN A 115 -8.29 9.98 13.91
CA ASN A 115 -9.36 10.74 14.58
C ASN A 115 -10.73 10.55 13.93
N GLN A 116 -10.82 9.71 12.89
CA GLN A 116 -12.04 9.37 12.16
C GLN A 116 -12.66 8.06 12.67
N THR A 117 -13.94 7.82 12.36
CA THR A 117 -14.64 6.55 12.63
C THR A 117 -14.39 5.46 11.59
N HIS A 118 -13.44 5.72 10.69
CA HIS A 118 -13.00 4.78 9.67
C HIS A 118 -11.49 4.98 9.39
N THR A 119 -10.82 3.95 8.87
CA THR A 119 -9.44 4.06 8.39
C THR A 119 -9.07 2.91 7.45
N ALA A 120 -8.08 3.12 6.59
CA ALA A 120 -7.48 2.05 5.81
C ALA A 120 -6.37 1.36 6.61
N VAL A 121 -6.44 0.03 6.69
CA VAL A 121 -5.32 -0.80 7.15
C VAL A 121 -4.62 -1.36 5.92
N GLU A 122 -3.38 -0.91 5.71
CA GLU A 122 -2.59 -1.18 4.52
C GLU A 122 -1.53 -2.27 4.77
N ASN A 123 -0.87 -2.69 3.68
CA ASN A 123 0.26 -3.63 3.71
C ASN A 123 -0.09 -5.01 4.26
N LEU A 124 -1.35 -5.43 4.06
CA LEU A 124 -1.78 -6.78 4.39
C LEU A 124 -1.12 -7.78 3.45
N LYS A 125 -0.75 -8.92 3.99
CA LYS A 125 -0.26 -10.06 3.21
C LYS A 125 -1.46 -10.75 2.57
N PRO A 126 -1.43 -11.11 1.28
CA PRO A 126 -2.40 -12.00 0.68
C PRO A 126 -2.42 -13.35 1.37
N GLU A 127 -3.54 -14.05 1.24
CA GLU A 127 -3.74 -15.37 1.83
C GLU A 127 -3.37 -15.47 3.32
N SER A 128 -3.64 -14.40 4.07
CA SER A 128 -3.24 -14.30 5.47
C SER A 128 -4.42 -13.93 6.35
N ASN A 129 -4.42 -14.47 7.57
CA ASN A 129 -5.47 -14.24 8.54
C ASN A 129 -5.07 -13.08 9.45
N TYR A 130 -5.97 -12.11 9.60
CA TYR A 130 -5.83 -10.95 10.45
C TYR A 130 -6.93 -10.91 11.50
N GLU A 131 -6.61 -10.33 12.65
CA GLU A 131 -7.55 -9.98 13.70
C GLU A 131 -7.43 -8.48 13.99
N PHE A 132 -8.55 -7.77 14.01
CA PHE A 132 -8.60 -6.32 14.19
C PHE A 132 -9.39 -5.96 15.45
N THR A 133 -8.88 -5.01 16.22
CA THR A 133 -9.57 -4.37 17.35
C THR A 133 -9.40 -2.87 17.27
N VAL A 134 -10.40 -2.11 17.71
CA VAL A 134 -10.33 -0.65 17.80
C VAL A 134 -10.41 -0.21 19.25
N THR A 135 -9.45 0.60 19.68
CA THR A 135 -9.37 1.15 21.04
C THR A 135 -9.68 2.65 20.99
N PRO A 136 -10.71 3.14 21.68
CA PRO A 136 -11.00 4.57 21.76
C PRO A 136 -10.01 5.24 22.72
N LYS A 137 -9.63 6.48 22.44
CA LYS A 137 -8.65 7.22 23.21
C LYS A 137 -8.98 8.71 23.27
N ASN A 138 -8.54 9.33 24.35
CA ASN A 138 -8.48 10.78 24.49
C ASN A 138 -7.23 11.20 25.28
N GLU A 139 -7.11 12.51 25.54
CA GLU A 139 -5.98 13.08 26.28
C GLU A 139 -5.82 12.56 27.72
N LEU A 140 -6.90 12.02 28.32
CA LEU A 140 -6.89 11.49 29.68
C LEU A 140 -6.54 9.98 29.72
N GLY A 141 -6.67 9.27 28.60
CA GLY A 141 -6.27 7.86 28.50
C GLY A 141 -7.00 7.07 27.42
N ALA A 142 -6.73 5.76 27.39
CA ALA A 142 -7.38 4.80 26.52
C ALA A 142 -8.59 4.14 27.21
N GLY A 143 -9.64 3.89 26.44
CA GLY A 143 -10.80 3.13 26.86
C GLY A 143 -10.70 1.64 26.53
N PRO A 144 -11.78 0.87 26.78
CA PRO A 144 -11.82 -0.55 26.42
C PRO A 144 -11.87 -0.74 24.89
N PRO A 145 -11.17 -1.76 24.34
CA PRO A 145 -11.22 -2.06 22.92
C PRO A 145 -12.53 -2.74 22.51
N THR A 146 -12.83 -2.73 21.22
CA THR A 146 -13.90 -3.56 20.63
C THR A 146 -13.60 -5.05 20.81
N ASP A 147 -14.62 -5.88 20.67
CA ASP A 147 -14.41 -7.30 20.40
C ASP A 147 -13.58 -7.48 19.11
N PRO A 148 -12.67 -8.48 19.07
CA PRO A 148 -11.85 -8.71 17.90
C PRO A 148 -12.66 -9.26 16.73
N VAL A 149 -12.43 -8.72 15.54
CA VAL A 149 -13.00 -9.24 14.29
C VAL A 149 -11.92 -9.89 13.43
N SER A 150 -12.20 -11.09 12.92
CA SER A 150 -11.26 -11.82 12.06
C SER A 150 -11.52 -11.56 10.58
N PHE A 151 -10.47 -11.53 9.77
CA PHE A 151 -10.58 -11.43 8.32
C PHE A 151 -9.46 -12.22 7.64
N SER A 152 -9.79 -12.92 6.55
CA SER A 152 -8.80 -13.58 5.69
C SER A 152 -8.71 -12.83 4.38
N THR A 153 -7.51 -12.34 4.06
CA THR A 153 -7.26 -11.68 2.77
C THR A 153 -7.39 -12.67 1.61
N GLU A 154 -7.84 -12.16 0.46
CA GLU A 154 -7.87 -12.96 -0.78
C GLU A 154 -6.48 -13.48 -1.12
N SER A 155 -6.44 -14.60 -1.83
CA SER A 155 -5.19 -15.00 -2.45
C SER A 155 -4.84 -14.01 -3.55
N GLY A 156 -3.59 -13.59 -3.55
CA GLY A 156 -3.04 -12.71 -4.56
C GLY A 156 -1.80 -13.37 -5.12
N LYS A 157 -1.75 -13.53 -6.44
CA LYS A 157 -0.43 -13.60 -7.09
C LYS A 157 0.16 -12.22 -6.94
N PHE A 158 1.00 -12.00 -5.94
CA PHE A 158 2.02 -10.97 -6.08
C PHE A 158 2.74 -11.32 -7.37
N GLN A 159 2.53 -10.55 -8.43
CA GLN A 159 3.42 -10.59 -9.56
C GLN A 159 4.75 -10.08 -9.01
N ASN A 160 5.55 -11.00 -8.44
CA ASN A 160 6.99 -10.88 -8.50
C ASN A 160 7.25 -10.45 -9.93
N SER A 161 7.77 -9.24 -10.09
CA SER A 161 8.49 -8.90 -11.29
C SER A 161 9.53 -10.01 -11.41
N THR A 162 9.28 -10.96 -12.32
CA THR A 162 10.25 -11.97 -12.71
C THR A 162 11.38 -11.20 -13.38
N ASP A 163 12.34 -10.68 -12.60
CA ASP A 163 13.66 -10.24 -13.05
C ASP A 163 14.57 -9.76 -11.89
N ALA A 164 14.57 -10.53 -10.79
CA ALA A 164 15.42 -10.36 -9.60
C ALA A 164 16.92 -10.67 -9.82
N ALA A 165 17.40 -10.72 -11.06
CA ALA A 165 18.78 -11.14 -11.35
C ALA A 165 19.85 -10.06 -11.09
N TYR A 166 19.46 -8.79 -10.93
CA TYR A 166 20.40 -7.67 -10.72
C TYR A 166 20.02 -6.72 -9.57
N SER A 167 18.86 -6.94 -8.92
CA SER A 167 18.52 -6.15 -7.74
C SER A 167 18.89 -6.93 -6.49
N GLU A 168 19.62 -6.28 -5.59
CA GLU A 168 19.95 -6.79 -4.24
C GLU A 168 18.74 -6.71 -3.28
N CYS A 169 17.61 -6.19 -3.77
CA CYS A 169 16.45 -5.83 -2.98
C CYS A 169 15.43 -6.98 -3.02
N HIS A 170 15.27 -7.64 -1.89
CA HIS A 170 14.29 -8.73 -1.70
C HIS A 170 13.22 -8.39 -0.66
N GLY A 171 13.18 -7.13 -0.22
CA GLY A 171 12.25 -6.66 0.80
C GLY A 171 10.87 -6.32 0.27
N ARG A 172 10.08 -5.66 1.13
CA ARG A 172 8.69 -5.30 0.87
C ARG A 172 8.57 -4.36 -0.32
N MET A 173 7.48 -4.51 -1.07
CA MET A 173 7.18 -3.66 -2.22
C MET A 173 6.08 -2.64 -1.90
N PHE A 174 6.22 -1.43 -2.43
CA PHE A 174 5.24 -0.35 -2.30
C PHE A 174 4.93 0.22 -3.68
N VAL A 175 3.73 0.73 -3.89
CA VAL A 175 3.37 1.35 -5.17
C VAL A 175 2.65 2.67 -4.91
N LYS A 176 3.07 3.72 -5.60
CA LYS A 176 2.46 5.04 -5.53
C LYS A 176 2.14 5.58 -6.92
N ARG A 177 1.00 6.24 -7.07
CA ARG A 177 0.67 7.00 -8.28
C ARG A 177 1.40 8.34 -8.30
N THR A 178 1.94 8.69 -9.45
CA THR A 178 2.76 9.89 -9.64
C THR A 178 2.02 10.97 -10.40
N TRP A 179 2.51 12.21 -10.32
CA TRP A 179 1.95 13.36 -11.04
C TRP A 179 2.13 13.26 -12.57
N TYR A 180 3.08 12.48 -13.07
CA TYR A 180 3.33 12.24 -14.50
C TYR A 180 2.53 11.05 -15.08
N ARG A 181 1.40 10.68 -14.45
CA ARG A 181 0.48 9.62 -14.92
C ARG A 181 1.14 8.24 -15.06
N LYS A 182 2.15 7.95 -14.25
CA LYS A 182 2.78 6.64 -14.10
C LYS A 182 2.61 6.13 -12.68
N PHE A 183 2.92 4.86 -12.45
CA PHE A 183 3.01 4.26 -11.14
C PHE A 183 4.46 3.97 -10.81
N VAL A 184 4.90 4.42 -9.64
CA VAL A 184 6.22 4.11 -9.09
C VAL A 184 6.06 2.90 -8.19
N GLY A 185 6.80 1.84 -8.50
CA GLY A 185 6.95 0.67 -7.66
C GLY A 185 8.29 0.74 -6.94
N ILE A 186 8.29 0.45 -5.65
CA ILE A 186 9.48 0.46 -4.80
C ILE A 186 9.66 -0.93 -4.24
N GLN A 187 10.88 -1.46 -4.22
CA GLN A 187 11.23 -2.68 -3.51
C GLN A 187 12.35 -2.40 -2.51
N LEU A 188 12.09 -2.56 -1.22
CA LEU A 188 13.10 -2.27 -0.20
C LEU A 188 14.26 -3.26 -0.26
N CYS A 189 15.48 -2.77 -0.11
CA CYS A 189 16.67 -3.58 0.16
C CYS A 189 16.98 -3.52 1.67
N ASN A 190 16.81 -2.35 2.30
CA ASN A 190 16.86 -2.13 3.74
C ASN A 190 16.08 -0.85 4.11
N SER A 191 16.31 -0.26 5.29
CA SER A 191 15.59 0.92 5.78
C SER A 191 15.90 2.22 5.02
N LEU A 192 17.01 2.29 4.29
CA LEU A 192 17.47 3.48 3.57
C LEU A 192 17.57 3.26 2.06
N ARG A 193 17.68 1.99 1.62
CA ARG A 193 17.90 1.61 0.23
C ARG A 193 16.71 0.86 -0.34
N TYR A 194 16.40 1.17 -1.59
CA TYR A 194 15.33 0.54 -2.34
C TYR A 194 15.56 0.59 -3.84
N GLN A 195 14.96 -0.35 -4.56
CA GLN A 195 14.90 -0.31 -6.01
C GLN A 195 13.62 0.39 -6.47
N ILE A 196 13.76 1.26 -7.48
CA ILE A 196 12.66 2.01 -8.08
C ILE A 196 12.31 1.40 -9.44
N TYR A 197 11.01 1.23 -9.67
CA TYR A 197 10.43 0.74 -10.90
C TYR A 197 9.33 1.68 -11.38
N LEU A 198 9.05 1.66 -12.68
CA LEU A 198 7.94 2.39 -13.28
C LEU A 198 6.99 1.46 -14.03
N SER A 199 5.72 1.82 -14.02
CA SER A 199 4.67 1.16 -14.79
C SER A 199 3.66 2.17 -15.32
N ASP A 200 3.05 1.86 -16.46
CA ASP A 200 1.88 2.56 -16.98
C ASP A 200 0.59 2.20 -16.23
N SER A 201 0.58 1.10 -15.48
CA SER A 201 -0.59 0.59 -14.76
C SER A 201 -0.22 0.09 -13.37
N LEU A 202 -1.09 0.33 -12.37
CA LEU A 202 -0.88 -0.14 -10.99
C LEU A 202 -0.71 -1.66 -10.92
N ASN A 203 -1.46 -2.39 -11.77
CA ASN A 203 -1.46 -3.85 -11.82
C ASN A 203 -0.67 -4.37 -13.04
N GLY A 204 0.01 -3.46 -13.75
CA GLY A 204 0.83 -3.79 -14.90
C GLY A 204 2.22 -4.30 -14.49
N LYS A 205 3.01 -4.69 -15.50
CA LYS A 205 4.40 -5.03 -15.27
C LYS A 205 5.17 -3.77 -14.88
N PHE A 206 5.91 -3.85 -13.78
CA PHE A 206 6.86 -2.83 -13.36
C PHE A 206 8.20 -3.08 -14.03
N TYR A 207 8.77 -2.02 -14.61
CA TYR A 207 10.00 -2.08 -15.38
C TYR A 207 11.10 -1.27 -14.71
N ASN A 208 12.34 -1.68 -14.94
CA ASN A 208 13.51 -0.96 -14.44
C ASN A 208 13.54 0.43 -15.07
N ILE A 209 14.11 1.37 -14.32
CA ILE A 209 14.38 2.72 -14.80
C ILE A 209 15.85 2.85 -15.16
N GLY A 210 16.12 3.32 -16.37
CA GLY A 210 17.46 3.56 -16.89
C GLY A 210 17.74 5.04 -17.04
N ASP A 211 19.01 5.38 -16.98
CA ASP A 211 19.52 6.74 -17.13
C ASP A 211 20.44 6.81 -18.35
N LEU A 212 20.24 7.83 -19.18
CA LEU A 212 21.07 8.13 -20.34
C LEU A 212 22.25 9.05 -19.98
N THR A 213 22.14 9.86 -18.92
CA THR A 213 23.17 10.82 -18.51
C THR A 213 23.35 10.83 -16.99
N GLY A 214 24.15 9.91 -16.49
CA GLY A 214 24.39 9.73 -15.06
C GLY A 214 24.29 8.26 -14.68
N GLN A 215 23.93 8.00 -13.43
CA GLN A 215 23.66 6.67 -12.90
C GLN A 215 22.26 6.57 -12.27
N GLY A 216 21.39 7.55 -12.56
CA GLY A 216 20.04 7.63 -12.03
C GLY A 216 19.96 8.27 -10.64
N GLU A 217 20.97 9.02 -10.20
CA GLU A 217 20.94 9.79 -8.95
C GLU A 217 19.69 10.70 -8.88
N ASP A 218 19.29 11.24 -10.04
CA ASP A 218 18.14 12.13 -10.21
C ASP A 218 16.79 11.39 -10.21
N HIS A 219 16.78 10.05 -10.31
CA HIS A 219 15.58 9.22 -10.28
C HIS A 219 14.88 9.26 -8.93
N CYS A 220 15.58 9.74 -7.90
CA CYS A 220 15.03 10.03 -6.59
C CYS A 220 13.84 11.01 -6.62
N GLN A 221 13.67 11.76 -7.71
CA GLN A 221 12.45 12.50 -7.98
C GLN A 221 11.18 11.62 -8.00
N PHE A 222 11.29 10.35 -8.36
CA PHE A 222 10.15 9.44 -8.45
C PHE A 222 9.61 9.01 -7.08
N VAL A 223 10.37 9.27 -6.02
CA VAL A 223 9.98 9.11 -4.61
C VAL A 223 9.86 10.48 -3.94
N ASP A 224 9.49 11.50 -4.72
CA ASP A 224 9.29 12.90 -4.30
C ASP A 224 10.50 13.53 -3.58
N SER A 225 11.71 13.00 -3.77
CA SER A 225 12.92 13.63 -3.24
C SER A 225 13.34 14.82 -4.11
N PHE A 226 13.61 15.96 -3.49
CA PHE A 226 14.12 17.16 -4.15
C PHE A 226 15.62 17.08 -4.44
N LEU A 227 16.32 16.11 -3.86
CA LEU A 227 17.77 15.95 -3.98
C LEU A 227 18.11 14.73 -4.84
N ASP A 228 19.28 14.78 -5.44
CA ASP A 228 19.88 13.62 -6.10
C ASP A 228 20.36 12.65 -5.00
N GLY A 229 20.13 11.36 -5.19
CA GLY A 229 20.46 10.31 -4.22
C GLY A 229 21.73 9.56 -4.55
N ASN A 230 22.08 8.60 -3.69
CA ASN A 230 23.14 7.65 -3.99
C ASN A 230 22.57 6.42 -4.72
N THR A 231 23.40 5.79 -5.54
CA THR A 231 23.02 4.60 -6.31
C THR A 231 23.97 3.44 -6.03
N GLY A 232 23.52 2.23 -6.34
CA GLY A 232 24.32 1.01 -6.23
C GLY A 232 25.52 0.93 -7.18
N SER A 233 26.26 -0.18 -7.08
CA SER A 233 27.50 -0.41 -7.83
C SER A 233 27.35 -0.10 -9.32
N GLN A 234 28.29 0.69 -9.83
CA GLN A 234 28.34 1.12 -11.22
C GLN A 234 28.94 0.00 -12.07
N VAL A 235 28.06 -0.76 -12.73
CA VAL A 235 28.44 -1.78 -13.71
C VAL A 235 28.38 -1.16 -15.11
N PRO A 236 29.39 -1.38 -15.97
CA PRO A 236 29.34 -0.89 -17.34
C PRO A 236 28.08 -1.38 -18.06
N VAL A 237 27.44 -0.51 -18.84
CA VAL A 237 26.15 -0.81 -19.48
C VAL A 237 26.16 -2.11 -20.30
N ASN A 238 27.29 -2.42 -20.95
CA ASN A 238 27.48 -3.63 -21.76
C ASN A 238 27.43 -4.93 -20.94
N GLU A 239 27.72 -4.86 -19.65
CA GLU A 239 27.68 -6.00 -18.72
C GLU A 239 26.31 -6.12 -18.02
N LEU A 240 25.48 -5.08 -18.08
CA LEU A 240 24.12 -5.13 -17.55
C LEU A 240 23.24 -6.04 -18.42
N PRO A 241 22.42 -6.91 -17.80
CA PRO A 241 21.41 -7.67 -18.53
C PRO A 241 20.47 -6.78 -19.34
N LYS A 242 20.43 -7.00 -20.66
CA LYS A 242 19.51 -6.31 -21.56
C LYS A 242 18.06 -6.62 -21.21
N ARG A 243 17.24 -5.58 -20.97
CA ARG A 243 15.84 -5.75 -20.55
C ARG A 243 14.96 -4.55 -20.98
N PRO A 244 13.64 -4.70 -21.08
CA PRO A 244 12.73 -3.57 -21.26
C PRO A 244 12.66 -2.70 -20.00
N GLY A 245 12.63 -1.39 -20.18
CA GLY A 245 12.72 -0.39 -19.13
C GLY A 245 12.17 0.97 -19.56
N PHE A 246 11.85 1.81 -18.57
CA PHE A 246 11.69 3.23 -18.80
C PHE A 246 13.05 3.91 -18.69
N TYR A 247 13.31 4.95 -19.46
CA TYR A 247 14.55 5.72 -19.32
C TYR A 247 14.37 7.18 -19.69
N ARG A 248 15.27 8.02 -19.19
CA ARG A 248 15.38 9.46 -19.52
C ARG A 248 16.84 9.91 -19.38
N ALA A 249 17.15 11.15 -19.74
CA ALA A 249 18.50 11.69 -19.59
C ALA A 249 18.62 12.67 -18.41
N MET A 250 17.56 13.44 -18.14
CA MET A 250 17.62 14.50 -17.13
C MET A 250 16.38 14.52 -16.25
N ARG A 251 16.55 15.16 -15.09
CA ARG A 251 15.47 15.42 -14.15
C ARG A 251 14.33 16.18 -14.80
N HIS A 252 13.09 15.89 -14.40
CA HIS A 252 11.85 16.43 -14.97
C HIS A 252 11.55 16.09 -16.43
N GLU A 253 12.45 15.41 -17.16
CA GLU A 253 12.12 14.91 -18.49
C GLU A 253 11.08 13.78 -18.44
N PRO A 254 10.20 13.69 -19.45
CA PRO A 254 9.32 12.56 -19.60
C PRO A 254 10.13 11.29 -19.84
N VAL A 255 9.71 10.20 -19.19
CA VAL A 255 10.32 8.88 -19.41
C VAL A 255 9.86 8.27 -20.73
N THR A 256 10.79 7.65 -21.44
CA THR A 256 10.55 6.88 -22.67
C THR A 256 10.66 5.39 -22.36
N PHE A 257 9.84 4.56 -22.99
CA PHE A 257 9.92 3.10 -22.84
C PHE A 257 10.78 2.49 -23.94
N GLY A 258 11.69 1.58 -23.59
CA GLY A 258 12.52 0.85 -24.55
C GLY A 258 13.50 -0.08 -23.84
N GLU A 259 14.69 -0.27 -24.43
CA GLU A 259 15.70 -1.20 -23.88
C GLU A 259 16.67 -0.48 -22.94
N VAL A 260 16.96 -1.10 -21.79
CA VAL A 260 17.96 -0.67 -20.81
C VAL A 260 18.99 -1.79 -20.57
N GLY A 261 20.23 -1.43 -20.26
CA GLY A 261 21.37 -2.35 -20.19
C GLY A 261 21.77 -2.99 -21.52
N GLY A 262 22.80 -3.84 -21.47
CA GLY A 262 23.41 -4.50 -22.64
C GLY A 262 23.92 -3.49 -23.66
N ASN A 263 23.47 -3.62 -24.91
CA ASN A 263 23.88 -2.73 -26.00
C ASN A 263 23.09 -1.40 -26.02
N SER A 264 22.23 -1.13 -25.04
CA SER A 264 21.54 0.15 -24.94
C SER A 264 22.45 1.24 -24.37
N ARG A 265 22.04 2.50 -24.47
CA ARG A 265 22.72 3.64 -23.84
C ARG A 265 22.22 3.92 -22.42
N ALA A 266 21.12 3.28 -22.02
CA ALA A 266 20.47 3.54 -20.75
C ALA A 266 21.02 2.57 -19.68
N THR A 267 21.84 3.08 -18.78
CA THR A 267 22.36 2.33 -17.63
C THR A 267 21.31 2.23 -16.54
N TYR A 268 21.32 1.17 -15.74
CA TYR A 268 20.42 1.06 -14.59
C TYR A 268 21.16 0.46 -13.40
N VAL A 269 20.71 0.79 -12.19
CA VAL A 269 21.38 0.41 -10.94
C VAL A 269 20.55 -0.58 -10.14
N GLY A 270 21.18 -1.27 -9.18
CA GLY A 270 20.53 -2.30 -8.37
C GLY A 270 19.74 -1.77 -7.17
N TRP A 271 20.05 -0.55 -6.72
CA TRP A 271 19.36 0.16 -5.63
C TRP A 271 19.61 1.68 -5.69
N TYR A 272 18.74 2.42 -5.00
CA TYR A 272 18.76 3.86 -4.78
C TYR A 272 18.67 4.17 -3.27
N GLU A 273 19.28 5.28 -2.86
CA GLU A 273 19.24 5.83 -1.49
C GLU A 273 18.95 7.32 -1.59
N CYS A 274 17.66 7.67 -1.59
CA CYS A 274 17.21 9.04 -1.89
C CYS A 274 16.98 9.93 -0.65
N GLY A 275 17.22 9.40 0.55
CA GLY A 275 16.91 10.09 1.81
C GLY A 275 15.41 10.14 2.16
N THR A 276 14.53 9.66 1.28
CA THR A 276 13.09 9.54 1.54
C THR A 276 12.78 8.20 2.23
N PRO A 277 12.20 8.19 3.45
CA PRO A 277 11.85 6.97 4.16
C PRO A 277 10.59 6.31 3.57
N ILE A 278 10.66 4.99 3.36
CA ILE A 278 9.57 4.19 2.79
C ILE A 278 9.33 2.96 3.69
N PRO A 279 8.12 2.76 4.23
CA PRO A 279 6.90 3.55 4.04
C PRO A 279 6.94 4.90 4.78
N GLY A 280 6.35 5.95 4.20
CA GLY A 280 6.31 7.31 4.74
C GLY A 280 5.43 8.24 3.89
N LYS A 281 5.37 9.54 4.22
CA LYS A 281 4.80 10.55 3.31
C LYS A 281 5.83 10.84 2.21
N TRP A 282 5.72 10.10 1.11
CA TRP A 282 6.52 10.27 -0.10
C TRP A 282 5.62 10.22 -1.30
#